data_AF-A0A960KBZ5-F1
#
_entry.id   AF-A0A960KBZ5-F1
#
_cell.length_a   1.000
_cell.length_b   1.000
_cell.length_c   1.000
_cell.angle_alpha   90.00
_cell.angle_beta   90.00
_cell.angle_gamma   90.00
#
_symmetry.space_group_name_H-M   'P 1'
#
loop_
_entity.id
_entity.type
_entity.pdbx_description
1 polymer ?
#
loop_
_entity_poly.entity_id
_entity_poly.type
_entity_poly.pdbx_seq_one_letter_code
_entity_poly.pdbx_strand_id
1 'polypeptide(L)'
;LVLLDAVGAGGGPLRAPDGGVAEAEIVAGSIRVRVAAGDPLDEVVLRSYAIGAAHMAYSWVTSEGLAVDADGQVHDLTIRSFGIARAVDTPPIEIAIDPTPGEPVNGSDAVFAAVAAAVWRHQGHPTDWPTRGVLT
;
A
#
# COMPACT_ATOMS: atom_id res chain seq x y z
N LEU A 1 10.01 7.96 -7.06
CA LEU A 1 10.72 6.92 -7.83
C LEU A 1 10.68 5.52 -7.18
N VAL A 2 10.03 5.34 -6.03
CA VAL A 2 9.90 4.03 -5.35
C VAL A 2 9.01 3.03 -6.11
N LEU A 3 7.98 3.53 -6.80
CA LEU A 3 7.04 2.67 -7.54
C LEU A 3 7.68 2.01 -8.78
N LEU A 4 8.73 2.61 -9.36
CA LEU A 4 9.44 2.06 -10.52
C LEU A 4 10.34 0.88 -10.13
N ASP A 5 10.96 0.93 -8.95
CA ASP A 5 11.72 -0.20 -8.40
C ASP A 5 10.82 -1.42 -8.13
N ALA A 6 9.54 -1.17 -7.82
CA ALA A 6 8.55 -2.21 -7.56
C ALA A 6 8.06 -2.98 -8.81
N VAL A 7 8.37 -2.48 -10.02
CA VAL A 7 8.02 -3.13 -11.31
C VAL A 7 9.00 -4.27 -11.65
N GLY A 8 10.09 -4.41 -10.88
CA GLY A 8 11.04 -5.53 -11.02
C GLY A 8 10.41 -6.90 -10.71
N ALA A 9 10.95 -7.96 -11.31
CA ALA A 9 10.42 -9.33 -11.23
C ALA A 9 10.43 -9.96 -9.81
N GLY A 10 11.04 -9.32 -8.81
CA GLY A 10 11.17 -9.85 -7.45
C GLY A 10 10.47 -8.93 -6.45
N GLY A 11 9.58 -9.49 -5.63
CA GLY A 11 8.92 -8.78 -4.53
C GLY A 11 9.84 -8.48 -3.36
N GLY A 12 10.99 -7.89 -3.65
CA GLY A 12 12.00 -7.53 -2.67
C GLY A 12 11.67 -6.21 -1.96
N PRO A 13 12.57 -5.78 -1.07
CA PRO A 13 12.38 -4.62 -0.23
C PRO A 13 12.38 -3.33 -1.04
N LEU A 14 11.38 -2.49 -0.80
CA LEU A 14 11.30 -1.14 -1.34
C LEU A 14 11.75 -0.14 -0.30
N ARG A 15 12.66 0.76 -0.68
CA ARG A 15 13.16 1.84 0.17
C ARG A 15 12.50 3.16 -0.20
N ALA A 16 11.88 3.82 0.76
CA ALA A 16 11.37 5.17 0.63
C ALA A 16 12.51 6.21 0.64
N PRO A 17 12.31 7.41 0.07
CA PRO A 17 13.30 8.48 0.09
C PRO A 17 13.75 8.87 1.52
N ASP A 18 12.83 8.77 2.48
CA ASP A 18 13.08 9.07 3.88
C ASP A 18 13.77 7.92 4.63
N GLY A 19 14.13 6.83 3.94
CA GLY A 19 14.97 5.76 4.45
C GLY A 19 14.22 4.50 4.90
N GLY A 20 12.92 4.59 5.20
CA GLY A 20 12.10 3.43 5.57
C GLY A 20 12.10 2.35 4.50
N VAL A 21 12.02 1.08 4.90
CA VAL A 21 12.03 -0.06 3.98
C VAL A 21 10.84 -0.95 4.27
N ALA A 22 10.17 -1.46 3.24
CA ALA A 22 9.11 -2.42 3.40
C ALA A 22 9.07 -3.47 2.30
N GLU A 23 8.57 -4.64 2.66
CA GLU A 23 8.22 -5.74 1.76
C GLU A 23 6.76 -6.11 2.00
N ALA A 24 6.06 -6.48 0.94
CA ALA A 24 4.70 -6.97 1.05
C ALA A 24 4.42 -8.14 0.11
N GLU A 25 3.55 -9.03 0.55
CA GLU A 25 3.07 -10.18 -0.21
C GLU A 25 1.58 -10.44 0.09
N ILE A 26 0.90 -11.05 -0.88
CA ILE A 26 -0.47 -11.53 -0.71
C ILE A 26 -0.40 -13.04 -0.43
N VAL A 27 -0.89 -13.46 0.73
CA VAL A 27 -0.88 -14.87 1.14
C VAL A 27 -2.26 -15.27 1.63
N ALA A 28 -2.90 -16.20 0.92
CA ALA A 28 -4.22 -16.74 1.26
C ALA A 28 -5.27 -15.67 1.56
N GLY A 29 -5.32 -14.61 0.75
CA GLY A 29 -6.25 -13.49 0.92
C GLY A 29 -5.87 -12.45 1.97
N SER A 30 -4.71 -12.58 2.62
CA SER A 30 -4.18 -11.57 3.57
C SER A 30 -3.04 -10.77 2.95
N ILE A 31 -2.90 -9.52 3.38
CA ILE A 31 -1.76 -8.65 3.08
C ILE A 31 -0.74 -8.80 4.22
N ARG A 32 0.44 -9.34 3.93
CA ARG A 32 1.55 -9.40 4.90
C ARG A 32 2.58 -8.35 4.58
N VAL A 33 3.01 -7.62 5.59
CA VAL A 33 3.99 -6.54 5.46
C VAL A 33 5.11 -6.75 6.46
N ARG A 34 6.35 -6.65 5.99
CA ARG A 34 7.53 -6.41 6.83
C ARG A 34 7.97 -4.97 6.66
N VAL A 35 8.28 -4.27 7.75
CA VAL A 35 8.72 -2.87 7.72
C VAL A 35 9.91 -2.65 8.64
N ALA A 36 10.94 -1.99 8.13
CA ALA A 36 12.12 -1.52 8.86
C ALA A 36 12.14 0.02 8.83
N ALA A 37 12.15 0.64 10.01
CA ALA A 37 11.96 2.09 10.17
C ALA A 37 12.86 2.71 11.25
N GLY A 38 14.06 2.16 11.48
CA GLY A 38 14.93 2.57 12.59
C GLY A 38 14.45 2.02 13.94
N ASP A 39 14.88 2.64 15.03
CA ASP A 39 14.39 2.41 16.39
C ASP A 39 13.11 3.24 16.60
N PRO A 40 11.90 2.65 16.54
CA PRO A 40 10.66 3.41 16.58
C PRO A 40 10.49 4.11 17.94
N LEU A 41 9.97 5.34 17.89
CA LEU A 41 9.57 6.07 19.10
C LEU A 41 8.46 5.32 19.87
N ASP A 42 7.56 4.66 19.14
CA ASP A 42 6.52 3.79 19.66
C ASP A 42 6.13 2.75 18.59
N GLU A 43 6.27 1.47 18.91
CA GLU A 43 5.96 0.37 17.98
C GLU A 43 4.47 0.23 17.66
N VAL A 44 3.58 0.59 18.59
CA VAL A 44 2.13 0.54 18.39
C VAL A 44 1.71 1.62 17.39
N VAL A 45 2.29 2.82 17.50
CA VAL A 45 2.07 3.91 16.54
C VAL A 45 2.61 3.51 15.18
N LEU A 46 3.86 3.05 15.07
CA LEU A 46 4.44 2.61 13.79
C LEU A 46 3.57 1.53 13.12
N ARG A 47 3.15 0.52 13.89
CA ARG A 47 2.27 -0.55 13.41
C ARG A 47 0.95 -0.01 12.89
N SER A 48 0.32 0.93 13.60
CA SER A 48 -0.96 1.52 13.18
C SER A 48 -0.83 2.33 11.89
N TYR A 49 0.25 3.09 11.75
CA TYR A 49 0.55 3.82 10.51
C TYR A 49 0.80 2.88 9.33
N ALA A 50 1.53 1.78 9.55
CA ALA A 50 1.75 0.76 8.53
C ALA A 50 0.43 0.10 8.08
N ILE A 51 -0.50 -0.20 9.01
CA ILE A 51 -1.83 -0.73 8.67
C ILE A 51 -2.60 0.28 7.82
N GLY A 52 -2.60 1.56 8.20
CA GLY A 52 -3.25 2.62 7.42
C GLY A 52 -2.67 2.76 6.02
N ALA A 53 -1.35 2.75 5.89
CA ALA A 53 -0.66 2.80 4.59
C ALA A 53 -1.01 1.60 3.70
N ALA A 54 -1.06 0.40 4.27
CA ALA A 54 -1.47 -0.82 3.55
C ALA A 54 -2.92 -0.76 3.08
N HIS A 55 -3.84 -0.26 3.92
CA HIS A 55 -5.25 -0.05 3.55
C HIS A 55 -5.39 0.96 2.41
N MET A 56 -4.71 2.12 2.50
CA MET A 56 -4.71 3.12 1.42
C MET A 56 -4.15 2.56 0.12
N ALA A 57 -3.06 1.80 0.17
CA ALA A 57 -2.47 1.18 -1.02
C ALA A 57 -3.40 0.16 -1.69
N TYR A 58 -4.02 -0.72 -0.88
CA TYR A 58 -5.02 -1.67 -1.38
C TYR A 58 -6.21 -0.96 -2.02
N SER A 59 -6.77 0.04 -1.31
CA SER A 59 -7.89 0.85 -1.77
C SER A 59 -7.55 1.58 -3.09
N TRP A 60 -6.35 2.16 -3.17
CA TRP A 60 -5.88 2.85 -4.37
C TRP A 60 -5.82 1.95 -5.60
N VAL A 61 -5.26 0.75 -5.46
CA VAL A 61 -5.15 -0.20 -6.58
C VAL A 61 -6.51 -0.79 -6.97
N THR A 62 -7.40 -1.02 -6.00
CA THR A 62 -8.60 -1.84 -6.23
C THR A 62 -9.88 -1.06 -6.44
N SER A 63 -10.00 0.16 -5.89
CA SER A 63 -11.30 0.83 -5.84
C SER A 63 -11.26 2.34 -6.06
N GLU A 64 -10.18 3.03 -5.73
CA GLU A 64 -10.14 4.50 -5.83
C GLU A 64 -9.96 5.00 -7.26
N GLY A 65 -10.79 5.96 -7.66
CA GLY A 65 -10.71 6.57 -8.99
C GLY A 65 -11.42 7.93 -9.05
N LEU A 66 -10.95 8.78 -9.96
CA LEU A 66 -11.57 10.08 -10.26
C LEU A 66 -12.00 10.10 -11.73
N ALA A 67 -13.31 10.18 -11.98
CA ALA A 67 -13.86 10.46 -13.28
C ALA A 67 -13.67 11.93 -13.63
N VAL A 68 -13.09 12.17 -14.81
CA VAL A 68 -12.85 13.49 -15.38
C VAL A 68 -13.49 13.53 -16.77
N ASP A 69 -14.30 14.54 -17.04
CA ASP A 69 -14.90 14.72 -18.37
C ASP A 69 -13.96 15.43 -19.35
N ALA A 70 -14.45 15.65 -20.58
CA ALA A 70 -13.68 16.29 -21.65
C ALA A 70 -13.29 17.75 -21.34
N ASP A 71 -14.01 18.42 -20.43
CA ASP A 71 -13.74 19.80 -20.00
C ASP A 71 -12.83 19.85 -18.76
N GLY A 72 -12.34 18.70 -18.30
CA GLY A 72 -11.47 18.59 -17.14
C GLY A 72 -12.20 18.68 -15.79
N GLN A 73 -13.53 18.57 -15.77
CA GLN A 73 -14.28 18.60 -14.51
C GLN A 73 -14.26 17.25 -13.82
N VAL A 74 -13.98 17.25 -12.52
CA VAL A 74 -13.95 16.07 -11.67
C VAL A 74 -15.36 15.79 -11.13
N HIS A 75 -15.84 14.56 -11.30
CA HIS A 75 -17.19 14.18 -10.90
C HIS A 75 -17.26 13.45 -9.54
N ASP A 76 -16.19 12.76 -9.14
CA ASP A 76 -16.17 11.90 -7.96
C ASP A 76 -15.76 12.61 -6.66
N LEU A 77 -16.46 13.68 -6.29
CA LEU A 77 -16.07 14.60 -5.19
C LEU A 77 -16.49 14.19 -3.77
N THR A 78 -16.97 12.96 -3.58
CA THR A 78 -17.38 12.42 -2.28
C THR A 78 -16.62 11.13 -1.94
N ILE A 79 -16.55 10.76 -0.65
CA ILE A 79 -15.97 9.48 -0.21
C ILE A 79 -16.59 8.28 -0.96
N ARG A 80 -17.91 8.31 -1.17
CA ARG A 80 -18.63 7.22 -1.85
C ARG A 80 -18.30 7.15 -3.33
N SER A 81 -18.21 8.29 -4.00
CA SER A 81 -17.93 8.35 -5.43
C SER A 81 -16.44 8.11 -5.74
N PHE A 82 -15.53 8.54 -4.84
CA PHE A 82 -14.10 8.28 -4.98
C PHE A 82 -13.76 6.80 -4.79
N GLY A 83 -14.51 6.08 -3.94
CA GLY A 83 -14.43 4.62 -3.85
C GLY A 83 -13.44 4.10 -2.81
N ILE A 84 -13.25 4.78 -1.68
CA ILE A 84 -12.38 4.27 -0.59
C ILE A 84 -12.92 2.92 -0.08
N ALA A 85 -12.05 1.92 0.00
CA ALA A 85 -12.39 0.59 0.49
C ALA A 85 -12.92 0.66 1.93
N ARG A 86 -14.09 0.08 2.17
CA ARG A 86 -14.70 0.02 3.51
C ARG A 86 -13.92 -0.95 4.37
N ALA A 87 -13.88 -0.70 5.68
CA ALA A 87 -13.19 -1.59 6.62
C ALA A 87 -13.62 -3.07 6.54
N VAL A 88 -14.90 -3.33 6.25
CA VAL A 88 -15.44 -4.70 6.08
C VAL A 88 -15.00 -5.39 4.80
N ASP A 89 -14.57 -4.62 3.79
CA ASP A 89 -14.06 -5.14 2.51
C ASP A 89 -12.51 -5.15 2.48
N THR A 90 -11.87 -4.59 3.51
CA THR A 90 -10.41 -4.60 3.65
C THR A 90 -9.95 -6.00 4.04
N PRO A 91 -9.05 -6.63 3.28
CA PRO A 91 -8.45 -7.90 3.64
C PRO A 91 -7.70 -7.82 4.99
N PRO A 92 -7.48 -8.93 5.70
CA PRO A 92 -6.63 -8.93 6.88
C PRO A 92 -5.23 -8.38 6.56
N ILE A 93 -4.72 -7.50 7.42
CA ILE A 93 -3.39 -6.90 7.30
C ILE A 93 -2.54 -7.33 8.49
N GLU A 94 -1.41 -7.98 8.20
CA GLU A 94 -0.45 -8.45 9.18
C GLU A 94 0.85 -7.65 9.04
N ILE A 95 1.27 -6.97 10.12
CA ILE A 95 2.51 -6.19 10.15
C ILE A 95 3.56 -6.90 11.01
N ALA A 96 4.75 -7.09 10.47
CA ALA A 96 5.96 -7.39 11.21
C ALA A 96 6.90 -6.18 11.14
N ILE A 97 7.43 -5.75 12.29
CA ILE A 97 8.42 -4.68 12.37
C ILE A 97 9.78 -5.37 12.48
N ASP A 98 10.64 -5.15 11.49
CA ASP A 98 11.97 -5.72 11.45
C ASP A 98 12.93 -4.83 12.27
N PRO A 99 13.59 -5.37 13.30
CA PRO A 99 14.52 -4.60 14.12
C PRO A 99 15.66 -4.04 13.26
N THR A 100 15.77 -2.71 13.22
CA THR A 100 16.81 -2.02 12.46
C THR A 100 17.34 -0.87 13.31
N PRO A 101 18.51 -1.01 13.97
CA PRO A 101 19.03 0.04 14.82
C PRO A 101 19.27 1.35 14.06
N GLY A 102 19.00 2.48 14.69
CA GLY A 102 19.22 3.81 14.13
C GLY A 102 18.08 4.79 14.38
N GLU A 103 18.24 6.02 13.89
CA GLU A 103 17.21 7.06 14.04
C GLU A 103 15.87 6.61 13.44
N PRO A 104 14.73 6.83 14.13
CA PRO A 104 13.41 6.57 13.58
C PRO A 104 13.18 7.34 12.28
N VAL A 105 12.66 6.64 11.27
CA VAL A 105 12.30 7.20 9.96
C VAL A 105 10.87 6.87 9.56
N ASN A 106 10.33 7.57 8.57
CA ASN A 106 9.00 7.26 8.03
C ASN A 106 9.02 5.91 7.27
N GLY A 107 8.28 4.92 7.76
CA GLY A 107 8.08 3.63 7.09
C GLY A 107 6.86 3.55 6.16
N SER A 108 5.92 4.50 6.28
CA SER A 108 4.59 4.41 5.65
C SER A 108 4.66 4.44 4.13
N ASP A 109 5.52 5.27 3.56
CA ASP A 109 5.65 5.41 2.10
C ASP A 109 6.19 4.11 1.47
N ALA A 110 7.13 3.45 2.15
CA ALA A 110 7.65 2.16 1.73
C ALA A 110 6.55 1.09 1.79
N VAL A 111 5.77 1.06 2.88
CA VAL A 111 4.63 0.14 3.04
C VAL A 111 3.59 0.37 1.95
N PHE A 112 3.21 1.62 1.69
CA PHE A 112 2.25 1.96 0.66
C PHE A 112 2.69 1.43 -0.71
N ALA A 113 3.94 1.74 -1.11
CA ALA A 113 4.48 1.29 -2.39
C ALA A 113 4.57 -0.24 -2.48
N ALA A 114 5.02 -0.90 -1.41
CA ALA A 114 5.18 -2.35 -1.37
C ALA A 114 3.83 -3.07 -1.49
N VAL A 115 2.82 -2.60 -0.77
CA VAL A 115 1.47 -3.19 -0.81
C VAL A 115 0.80 -2.93 -2.16
N ALA A 116 0.90 -1.71 -2.70
CA ALA A 116 0.33 -1.40 -4.02
C ALA A 116 0.92 -2.32 -5.09
N ALA A 117 2.24 -2.51 -5.07
CA ALA A 117 2.93 -3.43 -5.98
C ALA A 117 2.53 -4.90 -5.73
N ALA A 118 2.45 -5.35 -4.48
CA ALA A 118 2.04 -6.72 -4.16
C ALA A 118 0.61 -7.03 -4.67
N VAL A 119 -0.34 -6.13 -4.43
CA VAL A 119 -1.73 -6.27 -4.90
C VAL A 119 -1.80 -6.27 -6.42
N TRP A 120 -1.17 -5.31 -7.09
CA TRP A 120 -1.18 -5.21 -8.55
C TRP A 120 -0.55 -6.43 -9.23
N ARG A 121 0.58 -6.92 -8.68
CA ARG A 121 1.25 -8.14 -9.14
C ARG A 121 0.40 -9.39 -8.92
N HIS A 122 -0.23 -9.50 -7.75
CA HIS A 122 -1.12 -10.61 -7.42
C HIS A 122 -2.29 -10.72 -8.42
N GLN A 123 -2.77 -9.58 -8.94
CA GLN A 123 -3.83 -9.52 -9.94
C GLN A 123 -3.34 -9.65 -11.40
N GLY A 124 -2.05 -9.90 -11.63
CA GLY A 124 -1.51 -10.13 -12.97
C GLY A 124 -1.17 -8.85 -13.75
N HIS A 125 -0.95 -7.73 -13.06
CA HIS A 125 -0.56 -6.44 -13.65
C HIS A 125 -1.58 -5.83 -14.64
N PRO A 126 -2.87 -5.72 -14.29
CA PRO A 126 -3.85 -5.03 -15.14
C PRO A 126 -3.43 -3.58 -15.43
N THR A 127 -3.65 -3.15 -16.67
CA THR A 127 -3.30 -1.78 -17.13
C THR A 127 -4.35 -0.74 -16.75
N ASP A 128 -5.58 -1.17 -16.49
CA ASP A 128 -6.69 -0.31 -16.12
C ASP A 128 -6.86 -0.29 -14.60
N TRP A 129 -6.75 0.91 -14.03
CA TRP A 129 -6.98 1.15 -12.59
C TRP A 129 -8.20 2.07 -12.40
N PRO A 130 -8.97 1.90 -11.31
CA PRO A 130 -8.84 0.85 -10.31
C PRO A 130 -9.20 -0.53 -10.86
N THR A 131 -8.50 -1.56 -10.37
CA THR A 131 -8.54 -2.93 -10.91
C THR A 131 -9.82 -3.69 -10.59
N ARG A 132 -10.53 -3.30 -9.53
CA ARG A 132 -11.75 -3.96 -9.01
C ARG A 132 -11.58 -5.43 -8.62
N GLY A 133 -10.34 -5.91 -8.51
CA GLY A 133 -10.03 -7.29 -8.12
C GLY A 133 -10.13 -7.50 -6.60
N VAL A 134 -10.43 -8.75 -6.22
CA VAL A 134 -10.37 -9.24 -4.84
C VAL A 134 -9.15 -10.15 -4.65
N LEU A 135 -8.68 -10.33 -3.41
CA LEU A 135 -7.47 -11.13 -3.11
C LEU A 135 -7.75 -12.64 -2.90
N THR A 136 -8.85 -13.18 -3.44
CA THR A 136 -9.26 -14.58 -3.23
C THR A 136 -8.38 -15.59 -3.96
#